data_AF-A0A2W5MVR3-F1
#
_entry.id   AF-A0A2W5MVR3-F1
#
_cell.length_a   1.000
_cell.length_b   1.000
_cell.length_c   1.000
_cell.angle_alpha   90.00
_cell.angle_beta   90.00
_cell.angle_gamma   90.00
#
_symmetry.space_group_name_H-M   'P 1'
#
loop_
_entity.id
_entity.type
_entity.pdbx_description
1 polymer ?
#
loop_
_entity_poly.entity_id
_entity_poly.type
_entity_poly.pdbx_seq_one_letter_code
_entity_poly.pdbx_strand_id
1 'polypeptide(L)' 'MNTLKQYLDKCGIDYTESTEGHLTVGGYLYLRDTQITSLPDNLTVGGGLYLRDTQITSLPDN' A
#
# COMPACT_ATOMS: atom_id res chain seq x y z
N MET A 1 14.61 0.64 1.29
CA MET A 1 13.41 1.31 1.85
C MET A 1 12.22 0.92 1.00
N ASN A 2 11.17 0.34 1.60
CA ASN A 2 10.00 -0.15 0.87
C ASN A 2 9.16 1.07 0.40
N THR A 3 9.00 1.26 -0.90
CA THR A 3 8.46 2.46 -1.55
C THR A 3 7.05 2.81 -1.06
N LEU A 4 6.26 1.80 -0.68
CA LEU A 4 4.93 1.97 -0.11
C LEU A 4 4.98 2.56 1.31
N LYS A 5 5.84 2.05 2.20
CA LYS A 5 5.93 2.55 3.59
C LYS A 5 6.36 4.01 3.63
N GLN A 6 7.34 4.37 2.79
CA GLN A 6 7.75 5.78 2.64
C GLN A 6 6.58 6.68 2.19
N TYR A 7 5.72 6.18 1.31
CA TYR A 7 4.52 6.91 0.90
C TYR A 7 3.55 7.08 2.08
N LEU A 8 3.30 6.02 2.85
CA LEU A 8 2.44 6.08 4.04
C LEU A 8 2.97 7.09 5.06
N ASP A 9 4.27 7.04 5.36
CA ASP A 9 4.95 7.99 6.26
C ASP A 9 4.83 9.43 5.76
N LYS A 10 5.06 9.65 4.46
CA LYS A 10 4.97 10.98 3.83
C LYS A 10 3.55 11.56 3.90
N CYS A 11 2.54 10.72 3.71
CA CYS A 11 1.14 11.13 3.73
C CYS A 11 0.56 11.17 5.16
N GLY A 12 1.29 10.71 6.18
CA GLY A 12 0.78 10.60 7.54
C GLY A 12 -0.37 9.59 7.64
N ILE A 13 -0.34 8.54 6.82
CA ILE A 13 -1.34 7.46 6.86
C ILE A 13 -0.90 6.48 7.93
N ASP A 14 -1.73 6.30 8.95
CA ASP A 14 -1.50 5.28 9.97
C ASP A 14 -1.57 3.88 9.37
N TYR A 15 -0.57 3.06 9.71
CA TYR A 15 -0.50 1.66 9.34
C TYR A 15 0.07 0.84 10.48
N THR A 16 -0.26 -0.45 10.49
CA THR A 16 0.36 -1.43 11.39
C THR A 16 1.16 -2.43 10.58
N GLU A 17 2.34 -2.80 11.08
CA GLU A 17 3.17 -3.84 10.52
C GLU A 17 3.32 -4.97 11.54
N SER A 18 2.94 -6.19 11.16
CA SER A 18 3.17 -7.37 11.99
C SER A 18 4.63 -7.83 11.89
N THR A 19 5.07 -8.59 12.87
CA THR A 19 6.40 -9.26 12.84
C THR A 19 6.55 -10.25 11.70
N GLU A 20 5.44 -10.67 11.07
CA GLU A 20 5.38 -11.56 9.91
C GLU A 20 5.41 -10.79 8.58
N GLY A 21 5.54 -9.45 8.63
CA GLY A 21 5.58 -8.59 7.45
C GLY A 21 4.20 -8.28 6.85
N HIS A 22 3.12 -8.49 7.61
CA HIS A 22 1.78 -8.11 7.22
C HIS A 22 1.59 -6.61 7.43
N LEU A 23 1.22 -5.90 6.38
CA LEU A 23 1.02 -4.45 6.39
C LEU A 23 -0.47 -4.15 6.34
N THR A 24 -1.00 -3.54 7.39
CA THR A 24 -2.42 -3.17 7.45
C THR A 24 -2.59 -1.67 7.45
N VAL A 25 -3.35 -1.16 6.49
CA VAL A 25 -3.80 0.23 6.41
C VAL A 25 -5.28 0.25 6.79
N GLY A 26 -5.64 0.89 7.90
CA GLY A 26 -7.02 0.86 8.41
C GLY A 26 -8.03 1.68 7.58
N GLY A 27 -7.55 2.60 6.76
CA GLY A 27 -8.37 3.53 5.97
C GLY A 27 -8.27 3.33 4.46
N TYR A 28 -8.34 4.44 3.73
CA TYR A 28 -8.21 4.46 2.28
C TYR A 28 -6.74 4.59 1.87
N LEU A 29 -6.35 3.83 0.84
CA LEU A 29 -5.01 3.90 0.25
C LEU A 29 -5.09 4.44 -1.18
N TYR A 30 -4.59 5.66 -1.38
CA TYR A 30 -4.61 6.34 -2.67
C TYR A 30 -3.22 6.29 -3.31
N LEU A 31 -2.99 5.41 -4.28
CA LEU A 31 -1.70 5.28 -4.95
C LEU A 31 -1.63 5.99 -6.30
N ARG A 32 -2.62 6.84 -6.60
CA ARG A 32 -2.70 7.59 -7.86
C ARG A 32 -1.44 8.41 -8.11
N ASP A 33 -0.94 8.37 -9.35
CA ASP A 33 0.24 9.13 -9.80
C ASP A 33 1.51 8.82 -8.99
N THR A 34 1.59 7.67 -8.31
CA THR A 34 2.80 7.24 -7.60
C THR A 34 3.71 6.39 -8.48
N GLN A 35 5.01 6.37 -8.16
CA GLN A 35 5.99 5.47 -8.80
C GLN A 35 5.94 4.04 -8.25
N ILE A 36 4.89 3.68 -7.49
CA ILE A 36 4.73 2.34 -6.95
C ILE A 36 4.35 1.42 -8.11
N THR A 37 5.15 0.38 -8.32
CA THR A 37 4.98 -0.62 -9.39
C THR A 37 4.42 -1.94 -8.88
N SER A 38 4.47 -2.18 -7.56
CA SER A 38 4.00 -3.41 -6.94
C SER A 38 3.46 -3.15 -5.53
N LEU A 39 2.51 -3.98 -5.12
CA LEU A 39 2.01 -4.03 -3.75
C LEU A 39 2.68 -5.21 -3.02
N PRO A 40 2.88 -5.11 -1.69
CA PRO A 40 3.32 -6.26 -0.91
C PRO A 40 2.22 -7.32 -0.85
N ASP A 41 2.62 -8.59 -0.87
CA ASP A 41 1.68 -9.73 -0.88
C ASP A 41 0.78 -9.74 0.37
N ASN A 42 1.32 -9.32 1.51
CA ASN A 42 0.62 -9.28 2.79
C ASN A 42 0.00 -7.89 3.10
N LEU A 43 -0.54 -7.18 2.10
CA LEU A 43 -1.19 -5.88 2.29
C LEU A 43 -2.70 -6.01 2.56
N THR A 44 -3.14 -5.62 3.75
CA THR A 44 -4.56 -5.45 4.05
C THR A 44 -4.94 -3.97 4.04
N VAL A 45 -6.00 -3.61 3.32
CA VAL A 45 -6.58 -2.25 3.34
C VAL A 45 -8.00 -2.35 3.88
N GLY A 46 -8.27 -1.71 5.01
CA GLY A 46 -9.58 -1.75 5.69
C GLY A 46 -10.65 -0.90 5.01
N GLY A 47 -10.26 0.12 4.24
CA GLY A 47 -11.15 0.95 3.43
C GLY A 47 -11.07 0.61 1.94
N GLY A 48 -10.80 1.63 1.11
CA GLY A 48 -10.69 1.49 -0.34
C GLY A 48 -9.26 1.64 -0.85
N LEU A 49 -8.90 0.83 -1.84
CA LEU A 49 -7.62 0.89 -2.54
C LEU A 49 -7.80 1.50 -3.94
N TYR A 50 -7.17 2.66 -4.18
CA TYR A 50 -7.27 3.39 -5.43
C TYR A 50 -5.94 3.33 -6.19
N LEU A 51 -5.90 2.58 -7.29
CA LEU A 51 -4.71 2.34 -8.13
C LEU A 51 -4.78 3.01 -9.51
N ARG A 52 -5.61 4.03 -9.67
CA ARG A 52 -5.76 4.73 -10.96
C ARG A 52 -4.44 5.36 -11.37
N ASP A 53 -4.12 5.34 -12.66
CA ASP A 53 -2.92 6.00 -13.21
C ASP A 53 -1.62 5.50 -12.55
N THR A 54 -1.56 4.21 -12.15
CA THR A 54 -0.37 3.56 -11.59
C THR A 54 0.30 2.62 -12.59
N GLN A 55 1.56 2.27 -12.31
CA GLN A 55 2.30 1.25 -13.06
C GLN A 55 2.12 -0.16 -12.48
N ILE A 56 1.12 -0.37 -11.61
CA ILE A 56 0.83 -1.67 -11.02
C ILE A 56 0.14 -2.53 -12.08
N THR A 57 0.83 -3.57 -12.54
CA THR A 57 0.33 -4.48 -13.59
C THR A 57 -0.33 -5.74 -13.04
N SER A 58 -0.10 -6.04 -11.77
CA SER A 58 -0.62 -7.23 -11.08
C SER A 58 -0.99 -6.90 -9.64
N LEU A 59 -2.08 -7.47 -9.17
CA LEU A 59 -2.43 -7.47 -7.76
C LEU A 59 -1.81 -8.72 -7.11
N PRO A 60 -1.40 -8.64 -5.83
CA PRO A 60 -0.93 -9.81 -5.10
C PRO A 60 -2.06 -10.83 -4.92
N ASP A 61 -1.67 -12.10 -4.90
CA ASP A 61 -2.54 -13.22 -4.57
C ASP A 61 -2.61 -13.27 -3.03
N ASN A 62 -3.66 -12.71 -2.43
CA ASN A 62 -3.86 -12.65 -0.97
C ASN A 62 -3.48 -13.91 -0.19
#